data_AF-A0A1R0H234-F1
#
_entry.id   AF-A0A1R0H234-F1
#
_cell.length_a   1.000
_cell.length_b   1.000
_cell.length_c   1.000
_cell.angle_alpha   90.00
_cell.angle_beta   90.00
_cell.angle_gamma   90.00
#
_symmetry.space_group_name_H-M   'P 1'
#
loop_
_entity.id
_entity.type
_entity.pdbx_description
1 polymer ?
#
loop_
_entity_poly.entity_id
_entity_poly.type
_entity_poly.pdbx_seq_one_letter_code
_entity_poly.pdbx_strand_id
1 'polypeptide(L)'
;MDPFEARLEFIGMLQHISSSHQTIERISHFAISNEQCAENLGDCIVEQSSELAINLRPNLVYVIDAICDKAIKQQQAQHPHFDHTT
;
A
#
# COMPACT_ATOMS: atom_id res chain seq x y z
N MET A 1 12.03 3.12 -9.36
CA MET A 1 10.99 2.92 -10.38
C MET A 1 10.46 4.29 -10.78
N ASP A 2 10.25 4.54 -12.06
CA ASP A 2 9.59 5.78 -12.50
C ASP A 2 8.06 5.70 -12.26
N PRO A 3 7.34 6.84 -12.21
CA PRO A 3 5.91 6.85 -11.87
C PRO A 3 5.02 6.06 -12.84
N PHE A 4 5.37 5.99 -14.11
CA PHE A 4 4.59 5.27 -15.12
C PHE A 4 4.74 3.76 -14.94
N GLU A 5 5.98 3.29 -14.79
CA GLU A 5 6.29 1.89 -14.50
C GLU A 5 5.62 1.45 -13.19
N ALA A 6 5.70 2.30 -12.15
CA ALA A 6 5.07 2.03 -10.85
C ALA A 6 3.55 1.87 -10.96
N ARG A 7 2.88 2.74 -11.73
CA ARG A 7 1.44 2.63 -12.00
C ARG A 7 1.09 1.31 -12.67
N LEU A 8 1.81 0.95 -13.74
CA LEU A 8 1.51 -0.26 -14.52
C LEU A 8 1.65 -1.53 -13.66
N GLU A 9 2.75 -1.65 -12.91
CA GLU A 9 2.96 -2.80 -12.04
C GLU A 9 1.92 -2.85 -10.91
N PHE A 10 1.63 -1.70 -10.30
CA PHE A 10 0.71 -1.63 -9.17
C PHE A 10 -0.73 -1.99 -9.56
N ILE A 11 -1.23 -1.46 -10.68
CA ILE A 11 -2.54 -1.85 -11.23
C ILE A 11 -2.57 -3.37 -11.50
N GLY A 12 -1.51 -3.92 -12.10
CA GLY A 12 -1.42 -5.37 -12.34
C GLY A 12 -1.54 -6.20 -11.06
N MET A 13 -0.94 -5.74 -9.95
CA MET A 13 -1.10 -6.42 -8.67
C MET A 13 -2.52 -6.25 -8.07
N LEU A 14 -3.13 -5.07 -8.20
CA LEU A 14 -4.49 -4.80 -7.72
C LEU A 14 -5.55 -5.62 -8.47
N GLN A 15 -5.36 -5.87 -9.77
CA GLN A 15 -6.25 -6.72 -10.57
C GLN A 15 -6.24 -8.19 -10.13
N HIS A 16 -5.15 -8.64 -9.50
CA HIS A 16 -5.00 -10.00 -8.95
C HIS A 16 -5.10 -10.05 -7.43
N ILE A 17 -5.75 -9.05 -6.83
CA ILE A 17 -5.91 -8.99 -5.38
C ILE A 17 -6.73 -10.17 -4.86
N SER A 18 -6.29 -10.73 -3.73
CA SER A 18 -6.95 -11.83 -3.04
C SER A 18 -7.02 -11.55 -1.54
N SER A 19 -7.77 -12.38 -0.82
CA SER A 19 -7.81 -12.34 0.65
C SER A 19 -6.57 -12.95 1.30
N SER A 20 -5.60 -13.42 0.51
CA SER A 20 -4.38 -14.01 1.07
C SER A 20 -3.49 -12.93 1.65
N HIS A 21 -2.95 -13.21 2.85
CA HIS A 21 -1.96 -12.35 3.50
C HIS A 21 -0.75 -12.08 2.58
N GLN A 22 -0.35 -13.07 1.77
CA GLN A 22 0.78 -12.93 0.85
C GLN A 22 0.54 -11.86 -0.23
N THR A 23 -0.65 -11.83 -0.86
CA THR A 23 -0.97 -10.79 -1.86
C THR A 23 -1.02 -9.41 -1.21
N ILE A 24 -1.67 -9.30 -0.05
CA ILE A 24 -1.81 -8.03 0.69
C ILE A 24 -0.42 -7.48 1.10
N GLU A 25 0.43 -8.34 1.65
CA GLU A 25 1.80 -7.97 2.05
C GLU A 25 2.65 -7.56 0.85
N ARG A 26 2.54 -8.26 -0.28
CA ARG A 26 3.29 -7.90 -1.49
C ARG A 26 2.91 -6.50 -1.98
N ILE A 27 1.62 -6.21 -2.08
CA ILE A 27 1.12 -4.92 -2.60
C ILE A 27 1.50 -3.78 -1.64
N SER A 28 1.30 -3.99 -0.34
CA SER A 28 1.65 -2.97 0.66
C SER A 28 3.15 -2.72 0.74
N HIS A 29 4.01 -3.75 0.65
CA HIS A 29 5.46 -3.55 0.56
C HIS A 29 5.88 -2.78 -0.69
N PHE A 30 5.23 -3.03 -1.83
CA PHE A 30 5.51 -2.28 -3.05
C PHE A 30 5.21 -0.79 -2.87
N ALA A 31 4.06 -0.45 -2.30
CA ALA A 31 3.67 0.94 -2.06
C ALA A 31 4.67 1.67 -1.15
N ILE A 32 5.06 1.01 -0.05
CA ILE A 32 6.02 1.55 0.91
C ILE A 32 7.43 1.71 0.32
N SER A 33 7.86 0.75 -0.51
CA SER A 33 9.18 0.81 -1.16
C SER A 33 9.26 1.87 -2.26
N ASN A 34 8.11 2.36 -2.72
CA ASN A 34 8.00 3.37 -3.78
C ASN A 34 7.28 4.63 -3.28
N GLU A 35 7.59 5.09 -2.06
CA GLU A 35 6.98 6.28 -1.45
C GLU A 35 7.07 7.54 -2.33
N GLN A 36 8.10 7.65 -3.17
CA GLN A 36 8.26 8.74 -4.12
C GLN A 36 7.16 8.78 -5.20
N CYS A 37 6.40 7.70 -5.37
CA CYS A 37 5.27 7.58 -6.29
C CYS A 37 3.92 7.59 -5.55
N ALA A 38 3.87 7.89 -4.25
CA ALA A 38 2.69 7.70 -3.41
C ALA A 38 1.42 8.37 -3.94
N GLU A 39 1.53 9.57 -4.53
CA GLU A 39 0.41 10.29 -5.15
C GLU A 39 -0.24 9.44 -6.26
N ASN A 40 0.56 8.95 -7.22
CA ASN A 40 0.04 8.15 -8.34
C ASN A 40 -0.46 6.77 -7.90
N LEU A 41 0.17 6.16 -6.89
CA LEU A 41 -0.31 4.90 -6.32
C LEU A 41 -1.66 5.08 -5.61
N GLY A 42 -1.86 6.23 -4.95
CA GLY A 42 -3.15 6.62 -4.38
C GLY A 42 -4.25 6.71 -5.42
N ASP A 43 -3.96 7.36 -6.57
CA ASP A 43 -4.90 7.43 -7.69
C ASP A 43 -5.26 6.02 -8.22
N CYS A 44 -4.28 5.12 -8.33
CA CYS A 44 -4.52 3.74 -8.75
C CYS A 44 -5.47 2.99 -7.82
N ILE A 45 -5.36 3.19 -6.49
CA ILE A 45 -6.27 2.58 -5.52
C ILE A 45 -7.70 3.08 -5.75
N VAL A 46 -7.87 4.39 -5.94
CA VAL A 46 -9.19 5.00 -6.17
C VAL A 46 -9.80 4.51 -7.48
N GLU A 47 -9.02 4.48 -8.57
CA GLU A 47 -9.42 3.96 -9.87
C GLU A 47 -9.87 2.49 -9.76
N GLN A 48 -9.03 1.62 -9.19
CA GLN A 48 -9.32 0.19 -9.04
C GLN A 48 -10.47 -0.10 -8.07
N SER A 49 -10.76 0.78 -7.11
CA SER A 49 -11.92 0.61 -6.21
C SER A 49 -13.25 0.58 -6.97
N SER A 50 -13.31 1.23 -8.15
CA SER A 50 -14.49 1.28 -9.00
C SER A 50 -14.52 0.12 -10.02
N GLU A 51 -13.36 -0.28 -10.55
CA GLU A 51 -13.22 -1.32 -11.58
C GLU A 51 -13.29 -2.74 -11.01
N LEU A 52 -12.81 -2.95 -9.78
CA LEU A 52 -12.84 -4.25 -9.13
C LEU A 52 -14.27 -4.72 -8.84
N ALA A 53 -14.48 -6.02 -9.04
CA ALA A 53 -15.69 -6.69 -8.62
C ALA A 53 -15.96 -6.45 -7.13
N ILE A 54 -17.23 -6.25 -6.75
CA ILE A 54 -17.60 -5.81 -5.40
C ILE A 54 -17.10 -6.76 -4.29
N ASN A 55 -17.01 -8.05 -4.58
CA ASN A 55 -16.50 -9.07 -3.67
C ASN A 55 -14.98 -8.99 -3.43
N LEU A 56 -14.23 -8.30 -4.29
CA LEU A 56 -12.79 -8.07 -4.14
C LEU A 56 -12.47 -6.75 -3.41
N ARG A 57 -13.43 -5.81 -3.33
CA ARG A 57 -13.23 -4.51 -2.67
C ARG A 57 -12.85 -4.60 -1.18
N PRO A 58 -13.37 -5.55 -0.37
CA PRO A 58 -12.87 -5.74 0.98
C PRO A 58 -11.37 -6.07 1.03
N ASN A 59 -10.84 -6.80 0.05
CA ASN A 59 -9.41 -7.08 -0.01
C ASN A 59 -8.59 -5.81 -0.26
N LEU A 60 -9.11 -4.87 -1.05
CA LEU A 60 -8.49 -3.57 -1.27
C LEU A 60 -8.43 -2.75 0.03
N VAL A 61 -9.47 -2.83 0.88
CA VAL A 61 -9.45 -2.21 2.21
C VAL A 61 -8.33 -2.80 3.09
N TYR A 62 -8.13 -4.12 3.07
CA TYR A 62 -7.01 -4.74 3.79
C TYR A 62 -5.64 -4.32 3.25
N VAL A 63 -5.52 -4.04 1.95
CA VAL A 63 -4.30 -3.46 1.37
C VAL A 63 -4.06 -2.05 1.91
N ILE A 64 -5.09 -1.19 1.94
CA ILE A 64 -4.97 0.18 2.46
C ILE A 64 -4.56 0.14 3.94
N ASP A 65 -5.21 -0.70 4.74
CA ASP A 65 -4.88 -0.90 6.15
C ASP A 65 -3.41 -1.32 6.33
N ALA A 66 -2.95 -2.33 5.57
CA ALA A 66 -1.57 -2.79 5.61
C ALA A 66 -0.55 -1.70 5.19
N ILE A 67 -0.89 -0.84 4.22
CA ILE A 67 -0.05 0.29 3.83
C ILE A 67 0.05 1.30 4.98
N CYS A 68 -1.07 1.69 5.57
CA CYS A 68 -1.10 2.63 6.70
C CYS A 68 -0.31 2.10 7.89
N ASP A 69 -0.51 0.83 8.26
CA ASP A 69 0.21 0.17 9.35
C ASP A 69 1.73 0.19 9.15
N LYS A 70 2.19 -0.09 7.93
CA LYS A 70 3.62 -0.08 7.60
C LYS A 70 4.18 1.35 7.62
N ALA A 71 3.46 2.32 7.06
CA ALA A 71 3.87 3.72 7.05
C ALA A 71 4.00 4.27 8.49
N ILE A 72 3.05 3.96 9.38
CA ILE A 72 3.10 4.36 10.79
C ILE A 72 4.31 3.74 11.48
N LYS A 73 4.56 2.44 11.29
CA LYS A 73 5.72 1.75 11.88
C LYS A 73 7.05 2.33 11.37
N GLN A 74 7.14 2.71 10.10
CA GLN A 74 8.33 3.37 9.54
C GLN A 74 8.56 4.75 10.15
N GLN A 75 7.51 5.56 10.31
CA GLN A 75 7.61 6.87 10.96
C GLN A 75 8.07 6.75 12.43
N GLN A 76 7.54 5.78 13.17
CA GLN A 76 7.94 5.51 14.55
C GLN A 76 9.40 5.06 14.65
N ALA A 77 9.87 4.22 13.72
CA ALA A 77 11.27 3.78 13.69
C ALA A 77 12.25 4.92 13.39
N GLN A 78 11.82 5.95 12.66
CA GLN A 78 12.64 7.12 12.34
C GLN A 78 12.72 8.14 13.50
N HIS A 79 11.73 8.15 14.40
CA HIS A 79 11.71 8.99 15.59
C HIS A 79 11.66 8.12 16.86
N PRO A 80 12.77 7.48 17.27
CA PRO A 80 12.81 6.81 18.56
C PRO A 80 12.51 7.85 19.64
N HIS A 81 11.42 7.65 20.37
CA HIS A 81 11.11 8.44 21.56
C HIS A 81 12.29 8.24 22.52
N PHE A 82 13.12 9.27 22.68
CA PHE A 82 14.13 9.26 23.73
C PHE A 82 13.38 9.37 25.06
N ASP A 83 13.14 8.23 25.71
CA ASP A 83 12.69 8.20 27.10
C ASP A 83 13.78 8.89 27.95
N HIS A 84 13.61 10.18 28.20
CA HIS A 84 14.30 10.88 29.27
C HIS A 84 13.72 10.40 30.61
N THR A 85 14.10 9.20 31.03
CA THR A 85 13.94 8.79 32.42
C THR A 85 15.17 9.29 33.17
N THR A 86 14.97 10.35 33.95
CA THR A 86 15.85 10.79 35.05
C THR A 86 15.59 9.93 36.28
#